data_AF-A0A3M0GAC1-F1
#
_entry.id   AF-A0A3M0GAC1-F1
#
_cell.length_a   1.000
_cell.length_b   1.000
_cell.length_c   1.000
_cell.angle_alpha   90.00
_cell.angle_beta   90.00
_cell.angle_gamma   90.00
#
_symmetry.space_group_name_H-M   'P 1'
#
loop_
_entity.id
_entity.type
_entity.pdbx_description
1 polymer ?
#
loop_
_entity_poly.entity_id
_entity_poly.type
_entity_poly.pdbx_seq_one_letter_code
_entity_poly.pdbx_strand_id
1 'polypeptide(L)'
;MRTDDLLVLLRGVLLDAHATPVVLTPATSEPSITIDVDASDAAEAAQLLRDALPAGLTLPAVVCLTSGEDRVTVTARHLPGAVPVPDPRDGAAGSAASRAGVVAGRVALVTGGAQGFGEGIVRALHASGAWVFIADLNLDGATALAKELGERATAVGCNVADEDSVAHLAATIVATCGGIDLVVSNAGIARAGSVLEQDLAAFALSTDVNYTAFFLVTKHLGRVLRLQNVAAPDWATDIIQINSKSGLVGSNRNGAYAGSKFGGIGLVQSFALELVESRIKVNAICPGNFFDGPLWSDPVNGLFVQYLRSGKVPGATEVEEVRAFYESKVPMGRGALGADVMRALYYIVEQAYETGQAVPVTGGQVMLSS
;
A
#
# COMPACT_ATOMS: atom_id res chain seq x y z
N MET A 1 -2.27 12.43 -25.30
CA MET A 1 -2.19 11.72 -24.00
C MET A 1 -3.57 11.17 -23.64
N ARG A 2 -3.72 10.15 -22.78
CA ARG A 2 -5.05 9.59 -22.44
C ARG A 2 -5.73 10.41 -21.34
N THR A 3 -7.05 10.35 -21.28
CA THR A 3 -7.84 11.09 -20.27
C THR A 3 -7.53 10.66 -18.83
N ASP A 4 -7.20 9.39 -18.59
CA ASP A 4 -6.75 8.92 -17.27
C ASP A 4 -5.47 9.61 -16.82
N ASP A 5 -4.52 9.81 -17.74
CA ASP A 5 -3.26 10.49 -17.44
C ASP A 5 -3.51 11.98 -17.11
N LEU A 6 -4.47 12.61 -17.79
CA LEU A 6 -4.92 13.97 -17.49
C LEU A 6 -5.58 14.11 -16.12
N LEU A 7 -6.34 13.10 -15.66
CA LEU A 7 -6.89 13.08 -14.30
C LEU A 7 -5.78 13.04 -13.24
N VAL A 8 -4.74 12.24 -13.46
CA VAL A 8 -3.58 12.16 -12.57
C VAL A 8 -2.83 13.48 -12.50
N LEU A 9 -2.62 14.12 -13.65
CA LEU A 9 -1.98 15.43 -13.71
C LEU A 9 -2.86 16.52 -13.07
N LEU A 10 -4.17 16.54 -13.33
CA LEU A 10 -5.09 17.49 -12.68
C LEU A 10 -5.06 17.32 -11.16
N ARG A 11 -5.10 16.09 -10.66
CA ARG A 11 -4.96 15.82 -9.22
C ARG A 11 -3.63 16.37 -8.71
N GLY A 12 -2.52 16.10 -9.40
CA GLY A 12 -1.21 16.62 -9.05
C GLY A 12 -1.18 18.15 -8.97
N VAL A 13 -1.69 18.85 -9.98
CA VAL A 13 -1.75 20.33 -9.96
C VAL A 13 -2.53 20.85 -8.75
N LEU A 14 -3.63 20.20 -8.38
CA LEU A 14 -4.42 20.58 -7.20
C LEU A 14 -3.70 20.25 -5.89
N LEU A 15 -3.00 19.12 -5.80
CA LEU A 15 -2.16 18.80 -4.64
C LEU A 15 -1.08 19.86 -4.43
N ASP A 16 -0.41 20.27 -5.51
CA ASP A 16 0.63 21.30 -5.50
C ASP A 16 0.08 22.66 -5.05
N ALA A 17 -1.03 23.09 -5.65
CA ALA A 17 -1.66 24.37 -5.35
C ALA A 17 -2.18 24.48 -3.91
N HIS A 18 -2.65 23.37 -3.34
CA HIS A 18 -3.31 23.36 -2.04
C HIS A 18 -2.49 22.80 -0.89
N ALA A 19 -1.37 22.13 -1.17
CA ALA A 19 -0.53 21.42 -0.20
C ALA A 19 -1.35 20.52 0.78
N THR A 20 -2.48 19.99 0.32
CA THR A 20 -3.38 19.12 1.09
C THR A 20 -3.95 18.03 0.20
N PRO A 21 -4.34 16.87 0.75
CA PRO A 21 -4.88 15.79 -0.07
C PRO A 21 -6.18 16.17 -0.80
N VAL A 22 -6.24 15.79 -2.06
CA VAL A 22 -7.38 16.02 -2.97
C VAL A 22 -7.83 14.70 -3.58
N VAL A 23 -9.14 14.56 -3.81
CA VAL A 23 -9.70 13.51 -4.67
C VAL A 23 -10.50 14.11 -5.80
N LEU A 24 -10.43 13.45 -6.96
CA LEU A 24 -11.28 13.72 -8.11
C LEU A 24 -12.33 12.60 -8.22
N THR A 25 -13.60 12.94 -8.02
CA THR A 25 -14.72 11.98 -8.17
C THR A 25 -15.56 12.34 -9.38
N PRO A 26 -16.17 11.38 -10.11
CA PRO A 26 -17.10 11.70 -11.20
C PRO A 26 -18.17 12.72 -10.78
N ALA A 27 -18.40 13.75 -11.60
CA ALA A 27 -19.35 14.81 -11.30
C ALA A 27 -20.79 14.46 -11.72
N THR A 28 -21.77 14.94 -10.96
CA THR A 28 -23.21 14.77 -11.26
C THR A 28 -23.93 16.08 -11.62
N SER A 29 -23.20 17.21 -11.66
CA SER A 29 -23.71 18.55 -11.98
C SER A 29 -23.00 19.17 -13.19
N GLU A 30 -23.53 20.28 -13.72
CA GLU A 30 -22.93 21.02 -14.85
C GLU A 30 -21.51 21.55 -14.56
N PRO A 31 -20.65 21.70 -15.59
CA PRO A 31 -19.25 22.09 -15.41
C PRO A 31 -19.11 23.58 -15.05
N SER A 32 -18.27 23.87 -14.05
CA SER A 32 -17.90 25.25 -13.67
C SER A 32 -16.59 25.72 -14.32
N ILE A 33 -15.71 24.78 -14.69
CA ILE A 33 -14.42 25.06 -15.33
C ILE A 33 -14.23 24.01 -16.43
N THR A 34 -14.04 24.46 -17.67
CA THR A 34 -13.71 23.58 -18.80
C THR A 34 -12.28 23.87 -19.24
N ILE A 35 -11.47 22.83 -19.31
CA ILE A 35 -10.07 22.90 -19.72
C ILE A 35 -9.90 21.97 -20.91
N ASP A 36 -9.49 22.53 -22.03
CA ASP A 36 -9.10 21.76 -23.21
C ASP A 36 -7.59 21.58 -23.21
N VAL A 37 -7.14 20.32 -23.21
CA VAL A 37 -5.73 19.98 -23.10
C VAL A 37 -5.30 19.28 -24.38
N ASP A 38 -4.76 20.07 -25.31
CA ASP A 38 -4.09 19.58 -26.52
C ASP A 38 -2.57 19.59 -26.28
N ALA A 39 -2.07 18.52 -25.65
CA ALA A 39 -0.67 18.38 -25.28
C ALA A 39 -0.10 17.03 -25.70
N SER A 40 1.17 17.05 -26.09
CA SER A 40 1.88 15.87 -26.55
C SER A 40 2.61 15.14 -25.42
N ASP A 41 2.99 15.86 -24.35
CA ASP A 41 3.71 15.31 -23.19
C ASP A 41 3.12 15.72 -21.83
N ALA A 42 3.55 15.02 -20.77
CA ALA A 42 3.02 15.18 -19.42
C ALA A 42 3.41 16.51 -18.75
N ALA A 43 4.61 17.05 -19.04
CA ALA A 43 5.07 18.30 -18.44
C ALA A 43 4.36 19.50 -19.08
N GLU A 44 4.20 19.48 -20.40
CA GLU A 44 3.39 20.44 -21.15
C GLU A 44 1.94 20.43 -20.65
N ALA A 45 1.32 19.26 -20.54
CA ALA A 45 -0.05 19.14 -20.05
C ALA A 45 -0.22 19.61 -18.60
N ALA A 46 0.73 19.28 -17.71
CA ALA A 46 0.72 19.79 -16.34
C ALA A 46 0.79 21.32 -16.31
N GLN A 47 1.59 21.92 -17.19
CA GLN A 47 1.71 23.36 -17.29
C GLN A 47 0.42 24.00 -17.82
N LEU A 48 -0.19 23.45 -18.87
CA LEU A 48 -1.48 23.91 -19.39
C LEU A 48 -2.59 23.83 -18.32
N LEU A 49 -2.63 22.74 -17.56
CA LEU A 49 -3.57 22.59 -16.45
C LEU A 49 -3.36 23.65 -15.37
N ARG A 50 -2.10 23.96 -15.01
CA ARG A 50 -1.78 25.05 -14.07
C ARG A 50 -2.25 26.41 -14.59
N ASP A 51 -1.95 26.71 -15.84
CA ASP A 51 -2.28 28.01 -16.44
C ASP A 51 -3.78 28.21 -16.63
N ALA A 52 -4.53 27.12 -16.84
CA ALA A 52 -5.98 27.15 -17.00
C ALA A 52 -6.76 27.21 -15.68
N LEU A 53 -6.20 26.72 -14.58
CA LEU A 53 -6.87 26.75 -13.27
C LEU A 53 -6.78 28.15 -12.64
N PRO A 54 -7.91 28.73 -12.18
CA PRO A 54 -7.90 30.04 -11.53
C PRO A 54 -7.04 30.03 -10.26
N ALA A 55 -6.24 31.08 -10.09
CA ALA A 55 -5.53 31.30 -8.83
C ALA A 55 -6.53 31.38 -7.66
N GLY A 56 -6.30 30.58 -6.62
CA GLY A 56 -7.18 30.54 -5.44
C GLY A 56 -8.50 29.79 -5.65
N LEU A 57 -8.55 28.83 -6.59
CA LEU A 57 -9.69 27.93 -6.78
C LEU A 57 -10.23 27.41 -5.43
N THR A 58 -11.51 27.62 -5.15
CA THR A 58 -12.15 27.07 -3.95
C THR A 58 -12.69 25.68 -4.27
N LEU A 59 -12.21 24.65 -3.55
CA LEU A 59 -12.80 23.32 -3.61
C LEU A 59 -14.01 23.21 -2.65
N PRO A 60 -15.09 22.50 -3.02
CA PRO A 60 -15.20 21.65 -4.20
C PRO A 60 -15.49 22.42 -5.50
N ALA A 61 -14.76 22.07 -6.56
CA ALA A 61 -14.94 22.64 -7.90
C ALA A 61 -15.24 21.53 -8.92
N VAL A 62 -16.10 21.82 -9.89
CA VAL A 62 -16.40 20.90 -10.99
C VAL A 62 -15.54 21.25 -12.20
N VAL A 63 -14.66 20.34 -12.58
CA VAL A 63 -13.70 20.49 -13.67
C VAL A 63 -14.06 19.51 -14.78
N CYS A 64 -14.22 20.04 -15.99
CA CYS A 64 -14.37 19.28 -17.22
C CYS A 64 -13.06 19.34 -18.00
N LEU A 65 -12.44 18.18 -18.20
CA LEU A 65 -11.27 18.03 -19.06
C LEU A 65 -11.73 17.52 -20.44
N THR A 66 -11.25 18.16 -21.50
CA THR A 66 -11.38 17.69 -22.88
C THR A 66 -10.00 17.43 -23.48
N SER A 67 -9.89 16.35 -24.26
CA SER A 67 -8.67 16.01 -25.00
C SER A 67 -9.08 15.28 -26.28
N GLY A 68 -9.08 15.99 -27.41
CA GLY A 68 -9.65 15.48 -28.65
C GLY A 68 -11.16 15.25 -28.51
N GLU A 69 -11.63 14.02 -28.77
CA GLU A 69 -13.04 13.65 -28.62
C GLU A 69 -13.40 13.20 -27.19
N ASP A 70 -12.39 12.91 -26.35
CA ASP A 70 -12.63 12.44 -24.99
C ASP A 70 -12.98 13.59 -24.06
N ARG A 71 -13.97 13.36 -23.20
CA ARG A 71 -14.41 14.32 -22.18
C ARG A 71 -14.68 13.62 -20.86
N VAL A 72 -14.07 14.12 -19.78
CA VAL A 72 -14.33 13.67 -18.42
C VAL A 72 -14.66 14.85 -17.52
N THR A 73 -15.70 14.69 -16.69
CA THR A 73 -16.11 15.71 -15.72
C THR A 73 -15.98 15.17 -14.31
N VAL A 74 -15.20 15.86 -13.49
CA VAL A 74 -14.89 15.47 -12.10
C VAL A 74 -15.19 16.61 -11.14
N THR A 75 -15.57 16.25 -9.92
CA THR A 75 -15.59 17.15 -8.77
C THR A 75 -14.30 16.96 -8.00
N ALA A 76 -13.48 18.01 -7.92
CA ALA A 76 -12.32 18.06 -7.06
C ALA A 76 -12.75 18.39 -5.62
N ARG A 77 -12.28 17.62 -4.64
CA ARG A 77 -12.63 17.80 -3.22
C ARG A 77 -11.38 17.74 -2.36
N HIS A 78 -11.27 18.64 -1.38
CA HIS A 78 -10.32 18.43 -0.29
C HIS A 78 -10.75 17.23 0.55
N LEU A 79 -9.76 16.51 1.07
CA LEU A 79 -9.97 15.59 2.17
C LEU A 79 -9.38 16.22 3.45
N PRO A 80 -10.20 16.90 4.27
CA PRO A 80 -9.71 17.62 5.44
C PRO A 80 -9.13 16.67 6.49
N GLY A 81 -8.19 17.17 7.31
CA GLY A 81 -7.64 16.44 8.45
C GLY A 81 -6.18 15.98 8.28
N ALA A 82 -5.59 16.17 7.10
CA ALA A 82 -4.14 16.00 6.93
C ALA A 82 -3.40 17.06 7.75
N VAL A 83 -2.50 16.61 8.63
CA VAL A 83 -1.49 17.51 9.20
C VAL A 83 -0.36 17.57 8.18
N PRO A 84 0.12 18.76 7.76
CA PRO A 84 1.32 18.85 6.94
C PRO A 84 2.42 18.06 7.64
N VAL A 85 3.04 17.12 6.92
CA VAL A 85 4.30 16.55 7.40
C VAL A 85 5.27 17.73 7.47
N PRO A 86 5.84 18.07 8.63
CA PRO A 86 6.72 19.23 8.77
C PRO A 86 7.80 19.20 7.69
N ASP A 87 8.12 20.36 7.10
CA ASP A 87 9.23 20.45 6.14
C ASP A 87 10.50 19.96 6.86
N PRO A 88 11.24 18.98 6.32
CA PRO A 88 12.49 18.52 6.93
C PRO A 88 13.55 19.63 7.08
N ARG A 89 13.36 20.79 6.44
CA ARG A 89 14.19 22.00 6.59
C ARG A 89 13.75 22.92 7.74
N ASP A 90 12.58 22.71 8.32
CA ASP A 90 12.17 23.41 9.54
C ASP A 90 12.92 22.81 10.74
N GLY A 91 13.97 23.50 11.18
CA GLY A 91 14.86 23.06 12.28
C GLY A 91 14.22 22.96 13.67
N ALA A 92 12.89 23.07 13.78
CA ALA A 92 12.14 22.85 15.01
C ALA A 92 11.58 21.42 15.00
N ALA A 93 12.19 20.52 15.78
CA ALA A 93 11.68 19.16 15.99
C ALA A 93 10.33 19.19 16.73
N GLY A 94 9.24 19.39 15.99
CA GLY A 94 7.88 19.24 16.49
C GLY A 94 7.53 17.76 16.60
N SER A 95 7.38 17.24 17.81
CA SER A 95 6.77 15.93 18.03
C SER A 95 5.32 15.96 17.55
N ALA A 96 4.96 15.13 16.57
CA ALA A 96 3.59 15.06 16.08
C ALA A 96 2.59 14.73 17.22
N ALA A 97 1.52 15.52 17.31
CA ALA A 97 0.23 15.03 17.82
C ALA A 97 -0.14 13.75 17.07
N SER A 98 -0.86 12.81 17.72
CA SER A 98 -1.39 11.55 17.15
C SER A 98 -0.90 11.23 15.71
N ARG A 99 0.15 10.39 15.57
CA ARG A 99 0.77 10.05 14.27
C ARG A 99 -0.21 9.58 13.19
N ALA A 100 -1.43 9.19 13.54
CA ALA A 100 -2.50 8.90 12.59
C ALA A 100 -2.78 10.04 11.59
N GLY A 101 -2.50 11.31 11.95
CA GLY A 101 -2.73 12.46 11.06
C GLY A 101 -1.91 12.45 9.77
N VAL A 102 -0.82 11.68 9.70
CA VAL A 102 0.06 11.64 8.51
C VAL A 102 -0.57 10.95 7.30
N VAL A 103 -1.62 10.14 7.52
CA VAL A 103 -2.38 9.47 6.45
C VAL A 103 -3.79 10.05 6.26
N ALA A 104 -4.20 11.01 7.09
CA ALA A 104 -5.52 11.60 7.00
C ALA A 104 -5.69 12.28 5.64
N GLY A 105 -6.83 12.00 4.99
CA GLY A 105 -7.13 12.47 3.64
C GLY A 105 -6.29 11.86 2.52
N ARG A 106 -5.27 11.04 2.78
CA ARG A 106 -4.52 10.37 1.72
C ARG A 106 -5.36 9.30 1.03
N VAL A 107 -5.13 9.11 -0.26
CA VAL A 107 -5.67 7.97 -1.02
C VAL A 107 -4.69 6.80 -0.88
N ALA A 108 -5.17 5.70 -0.30
CA ALA A 108 -4.38 4.54 0.04
C ALA A 108 -4.93 3.26 -0.61
N LEU A 109 -4.03 2.36 -0.99
CA LEU A 109 -4.35 1.00 -1.44
C LEU A 109 -3.81 -0.01 -0.43
N VAL A 110 -4.59 -1.06 -0.14
CA VAL A 110 -4.12 -2.25 0.58
C VAL A 110 -4.44 -3.50 -0.23
N THR A 111 -3.42 -4.23 -0.67
CA THR A 111 -3.60 -5.53 -1.33
C THR A 111 -3.70 -6.67 -0.30
N GLY A 112 -4.51 -7.70 -0.59
CA GLY A 112 -4.85 -8.70 0.43
C GLY A 112 -5.59 -8.08 1.61
N GLY A 113 -6.41 -7.05 1.34
CA GLY A 113 -7.03 -6.20 2.34
C GLY A 113 -8.27 -6.78 3.03
N ALA A 114 -8.78 -7.94 2.61
CA ALA A 114 -10.03 -8.50 3.13
C ALA A 114 -9.90 -9.25 4.46
N GLN A 115 -8.67 -9.55 4.92
CA GLN A 115 -8.46 -10.33 6.15
C GLN A 115 -7.09 -10.09 6.80
N GLY A 116 -6.93 -10.57 8.04
CA GLY A 116 -5.64 -10.63 8.74
C GLY A 116 -4.99 -9.26 8.93
N PHE A 117 -3.70 -9.14 8.60
CA PHE A 117 -3.01 -7.84 8.67
C PHE A 117 -3.61 -6.82 7.69
N GLY A 118 -4.02 -7.25 6.49
CA GLY A 118 -4.59 -6.36 5.48
C GLY A 118 -5.87 -5.69 5.97
N GLU A 119 -6.81 -6.46 6.52
CA GLU A 119 -8.04 -5.92 7.12
C GLU A 119 -7.72 -4.95 8.26
N GLY A 120 -6.79 -5.32 9.16
CA GLY A 120 -6.39 -4.45 10.26
C GLY A 120 -5.80 -3.11 9.79
N ILE A 121 -5.01 -3.14 8.71
CA ILE A 121 -4.44 -1.94 8.08
C ILE A 121 -5.55 -1.10 7.43
N VAL A 122 -6.46 -1.72 6.68
CA VAL A 122 -7.60 -1.04 6.05
C VAL A 122 -8.43 -0.28 7.09
N ARG A 123 -8.84 -0.97 8.17
CA ARG A 123 -9.65 -0.38 9.24
C ARG A 123 -8.94 0.79 9.90
N ALA A 124 -7.64 0.65 10.18
CA ALA A 124 -6.87 1.69 10.83
C ALA A 124 -6.62 2.91 9.92
N LEU A 125 -6.32 2.70 8.63
CA LEU A 125 -6.19 3.77 7.64
C LEU A 125 -7.53 4.53 7.50
N HIS A 126 -8.65 3.80 7.37
CA HIS A 126 -9.98 4.40 7.27
C HIS A 126 -10.33 5.22 8.53
N ALA A 127 -10.10 4.65 9.72
CA ALA A 127 -10.31 5.34 10.99
C ALA A 127 -9.40 6.57 11.16
N SER A 128 -8.24 6.59 10.50
CA SER A 128 -7.32 7.72 10.46
C SER A 128 -7.68 8.77 9.41
N GLY A 129 -8.82 8.62 8.71
CA GLY A 129 -9.30 9.59 7.73
C GLY A 129 -8.81 9.36 6.29
N ALA A 130 -8.09 8.28 6.00
CA ALA A 130 -7.65 7.96 4.63
C ALA A 130 -8.80 7.48 3.74
N TRP A 131 -8.72 7.71 2.44
CA TRP A 131 -9.53 7.01 1.44
C TRP A 131 -8.85 5.70 1.08
N VAL A 132 -9.53 4.56 1.25
CA VAL A 132 -8.90 3.23 1.21
C VAL A 132 -9.51 2.36 0.12
N PHE A 133 -8.67 1.91 -0.80
CA PHE A 133 -8.96 0.84 -1.74
C PHE A 133 -8.57 -0.50 -1.12
N ILE A 134 -9.53 -1.42 -1.08
CA ILE A 134 -9.40 -2.77 -0.53
C ILE A 134 -9.30 -3.72 -1.72
N ALA A 135 -8.07 -4.05 -2.12
CA ALA A 135 -7.82 -4.96 -3.23
C ALA A 135 -7.62 -6.38 -2.70
N ASP A 136 -8.43 -7.32 -3.15
CA ASP A 136 -8.33 -8.71 -2.72
C ASP A 136 -8.81 -9.68 -3.81
N LEU A 137 -8.31 -10.92 -3.78
CA LEU A 137 -8.85 -11.99 -4.60
C LEU A 137 -10.25 -12.39 -4.11
N ASN A 138 -10.48 -12.29 -2.79
CA ASN A 138 -11.80 -12.43 -2.17
C ASN A 138 -12.57 -11.10 -2.25
N LEU A 139 -13.16 -10.83 -3.43
CA LEU A 139 -13.96 -9.62 -3.64
C LEU A 139 -15.15 -9.51 -2.67
N ASP A 140 -15.79 -10.63 -2.31
CA ASP A 140 -16.93 -10.61 -1.39
C ASP A 140 -16.52 -10.13 0.01
N GLY A 141 -15.39 -10.61 0.52
CA GLY A 141 -14.81 -10.15 1.78
C GLY A 141 -14.43 -8.67 1.74
N ALA A 142 -13.76 -8.24 0.67
CA ALA A 142 -13.40 -6.84 0.47
C ALA A 142 -14.65 -5.93 0.40
N THR A 143 -15.70 -6.39 -0.29
CA THR A 143 -16.97 -5.66 -0.45
C THR A 143 -17.73 -5.56 0.87
N ALA A 144 -17.78 -6.64 1.65
CA ALA A 144 -18.38 -6.64 2.98
C ALA A 144 -17.68 -5.62 3.90
N LEU A 145 -16.35 -5.62 3.91
CA LEU A 145 -15.55 -4.67 4.69
C LEU A 145 -15.75 -3.22 4.22
N ALA A 146 -15.73 -2.96 2.91
CA ALA A 146 -15.99 -1.63 2.36
C ALA A 146 -17.38 -1.11 2.77
N LYS A 147 -18.40 -1.98 2.70
CA LYS A 147 -19.76 -1.65 3.11
C LYS A 147 -19.87 -1.34 4.60
N GLU A 148 -19.15 -2.09 5.44
CA GLU A 148 -19.08 -1.83 6.89
C GLU A 148 -18.45 -0.47 7.21
N LEU A 149 -17.35 -0.12 6.51
CA LEU A 149 -16.62 1.13 6.71
C LEU A 149 -17.33 2.36 6.13
N GLY A 150 -18.15 2.16 5.09
CA GLY A 150 -18.96 3.22 4.48
C GLY A 150 -18.16 4.10 3.52
N GLU A 151 -18.36 5.42 3.61
CA GLU A 151 -17.64 6.38 2.76
C GLU A 151 -16.11 6.23 2.90
N ARG A 152 -15.38 6.60 1.86
CA ARG A 152 -13.91 6.50 1.79
C ARG A 152 -13.37 5.06 1.77
N ALA A 153 -14.19 4.04 1.55
CA ALA A 153 -13.74 2.67 1.33
C ALA A 153 -14.26 2.14 -0.02
N THR A 154 -13.41 1.50 -0.81
CA THR A 154 -13.78 0.95 -2.12
C THR A 154 -13.14 -0.41 -2.31
N ALA A 155 -13.96 -1.44 -2.55
CA ALA A 155 -13.49 -2.79 -2.81
C ALA A 155 -13.17 -2.99 -4.29
N VAL A 156 -12.07 -3.69 -4.59
CA VAL A 156 -11.66 -4.03 -5.96
C VAL A 156 -11.19 -5.48 -6.00
N GLY A 157 -11.73 -6.27 -6.93
CA GLY A 157 -11.27 -7.64 -7.15
C GLY A 157 -9.91 -7.62 -7.83
N CYS A 158 -8.89 -8.23 -7.21
CA CYS A 158 -7.54 -8.20 -7.75
C CYS A 158 -6.76 -9.49 -7.46
N ASN A 159 -6.29 -10.14 -8.51
CA ASN A 159 -5.22 -11.13 -8.42
C ASN A 159 -3.88 -10.42 -8.61
N VAL A 160 -3.14 -10.20 -7.52
CA VAL A 160 -1.86 -9.47 -7.58
C VAL A 160 -0.76 -10.17 -8.37
N ALA A 161 -0.91 -11.47 -8.66
CA ALA A 161 0.02 -12.23 -9.50
C ALA A 161 -0.29 -12.13 -11.00
N ASP A 162 -1.38 -11.44 -11.38
CA ASP A 162 -1.81 -11.21 -12.76
C ASP A 162 -1.62 -9.73 -13.11
N GLU A 163 -0.79 -9.45 -14.12
CA GLU A 163 -0.44 -8.10 -14.54
C GLU A 163 -1.65 -7.29 -15.01
N ASP A 164 -2.55 -7.90 -15.78
CA ASP A 164 -3.75 -7.21 -16.29
C ASP A 164 -4.71 -6.87 -15.14
N SER A 165 -4.80 -7.75 -14.13
CA SER A 165 -5.58 -7.50 -12.92
C SER A 165 -5.04 -6.31 -12.12
N VAL A 166 -3.72 -6.19 -12.00
CA VAL A 166 -3.07 -5.05 -11.31
C VAL A 166 -3.17 -3.76 -12.14
N ALA A 167 -3.09 -3.86 -13.46
CA ALA A 167 -3.31 -2.73 -14.36
C ALA A 167 -4.75 -2.18 -14.24
N HIS A 168 -5.74 -3.09 -14.18
CA HIS A 168 -7.14 -2.72 -13.95
C HIS A 168 -7.32 -2.04 -12.59
N LEU A 169 -6.72 -2.57 -11.53
CA LEU A 169 -6.75 -1.96 -10.19
C LEU A 169 -6.23 -0.51 -10.22
N ALA A 170 -5.10 -0.25 -10.89
CA ALA A 170 -4.56 1.11 -11.03
C ALA A 170 -5.54 2.04 -11.79
N ALA A 171 -6.14 1.56 -12.88
CA ALA A 171 -7.13 2.31 -13.64
C ALA A 171 -8.38 2.64 -12.80
N THR A 172 -8.88 1.68 -12.01
CA THR A 172 -10.01 1.90 -11.09
C THR A 172 -9.71 2.99 -10.07
N ILE A 173 -8.51 3.01 -9.50
CA ILE A 173 -8.09 4.03 -8.53
C ILE A 173 -8.07 5.42 -9.18
N VAL A 174 -7.49 5.53 -10.38
CA VAL A 174 -7.45 6.79 -11.15
C VAL A 174 -8.86 7.27 -11.51
N ALA A 175 -9.73 6.40 -12.00
CA ALA A 175 -11.11 6.75 -12.35
C ALA A 175 -11.95 7.20 -11.13
N THR A 176 -11.61 6.71 -9.93
CA THR A 176 -12.38 6.95 -8.70
C THR A 176 -11.88 8.16 -7.91
N CYS A 177 -10.56 8.38 -7.87
CA CYS A 177 -9.93 9.39 -7.03
C CYS A 177 -8.96 10.32 -7.77
N GLY A 178 -8.71 10.09 -9.06
CA GLY A 178 -7.74 10.81 -9.87
C GLY A 178 -6.29 10.41 -9.63
N GLY A 179 -5.99 9.56 -8.64
CA GLY A 179 -4.61 9.19 -8.30
C GLY A 179 -4.51 8.50 -6.94
N ILE A 180 -3.29 8.41 -6.41
CA ILE A 180 -2.97 7.69 -5.16
C ILE A 180 -1.82 8.37 -4.41
N ASP A 181 -1.71 8.12 -3.10
CA ASP A 181 -0.63 8.64 -2.25
C ASP A 181 0.14 7.54 -1.51
N LEU A 182 -0.54 6.46 -1.11
CA LEU A 182 0.02 5.37 -0.30
C LEU A 182 -0.34 4.00 -0.88
N VAL A 183 0.66 3.17 -1.16
CA VAL A 183 0.48 1.80 -1.63
C VAL A 183 0.98 0.83 -0.57
N VAL A 184 0.08 0.06 0.04
CA VAL A 184 0.43 -1.02 0.96
C VAL A 184 0.30 -2.35 0.23
N SER A 185 1.43 -2.87 -0.26
CA SER A 185 1.50 -4.19 -0.88
C SER A 185 1.62 -5.26 0.21
N ASN A 186 0.48 -5.83 0.61
CA ASN A 186 0.36 -6.72 1.76
C ASN A 186 0.05 -8.19 1.40
N ALA A 187 -0.52 -8.44 0.23
CA ALA A 187 -0.86 -9.80 -0.20
C ALA A 187 0.34 -10.76 -0.09
N GLY A 188 0.10 -11.98 0.40
CA GLY A 188 1.14 -12.97 0.58
C GLY A 188 0.60 -14.31 1.07
N ILE A 189 1.35 -15.37 0.78
CA ILE A 189 1.01 -16.75 1.16
C ILE A 189 2.23 -17.47 1.72
N ALA A 190 2.01 -18.44 2.60
CA ALA A 190 3.05 -19.36 3.05
C ALA A 190 2.56 -20.81 2.97
N ARG A 191 3.40 -21.69 2.42
CA ARG A 191 3.19 -23.14 2.43
C ARG A 191 4.41 -23.80 3.05
N ALA A 192 4.20 -24.51 4.15
CA ALA A 192 5.24 -25.18 4.88
C ALA A 192 5.47 -26.60 4.32
N GLY A 193 6.74 -27.00 4.20
CA GLY A 193 7.10 -28.29 3.67
C GLY A 193 8.61 -28.56 3.72
N SER A 194 9.00 -29.82 3.54
CA SER A 194 10.40 -30.16 3.29
C SER A 194 10.79 -29.66 1.90
N VAL A 195 11.95 -29.04 1.75
CA VAL A 195 12.48 -28.66 0.42
C VAL A 195 12.71 -29.88 -0.48
N LEU A 196 12.95 -31.05 0.11
CA LEU A 196 13.16 -32.30 -0.63
C LEU A 196 11.88 -32.86 -1.24
N GLU A 197 10.71 -32.43 -0.74
CA GLU A 197 9.38 -32.95 -1.12
C GLU A 197 8.47 -31.84 -1.68
N GLN A 198 8.97 -30.60 -1.74
CA GLN A 198 8.17 -29.45 -2.15
C GLN A 198 7.93 -29.51 -3.66
N ASP A 199 6.66 -29.46 -4.06
CA ASP A 199 6.31 -29.40 -5.47
C ASP A 199 6.70 -28.04 -6.07
N LEU A 200 7.13 -28.07 -7.34
CA LEU A 200 7.59 -26.88 -8.05
C LEU A 200 6.47 -25.85 -8.21
N ALA A 201 5.21 -26.28 -8.34
CA ALA A 201 4.08 -25.37 -8.52
C ALA A 201 3.82 -24.52 -7.26
N ALA A 202 3.95 -25.09 -6.07
CA ALA A 202 3.84 -24.41 -4.79
C ALA A 202 5.03 -23.47 -4.56
N PHE A 203 6.22 -23.85 -5.01
CA PHE A 203 7.38 -22.96 -5.02
C PHE A 203 7.15 -21.75 -5.95
N ALA A 204 6.70 -21.99 -7.18
CA ALA A 204 6.38 -20.94 -8.16
C ALA A 204 5.28 -20.01 -7.64
N LEU A 205 4.17 -20.56 -7.15
CA LEU A 205 3.07 -19.79 -6.59
C LEU A 205 3.52 -18.88 -5.43
N SER A 206 4.40 -19.36 -4.55
CA SER A 206 4.98 -18.53 -3.48
C SER A 206 5.80 -17.37 -4.05
N THR A 207 6.51 -17.58 -5.15
CA THR A 207 7.29 -16.54 -5.83
C THR A 207 6.36 -15.54 -6.51
N ASP A 208 5.36 -16.02 -7.26
CA ASP A 208 4.41 -15.18 -7.98
C ASP A 208 3.65 -14.25 -7.03
N VAL A 209 3.13 -14.78 -5.92
CA VAL A 209 2.30 -14.00 -4.99
C VAL A 209 3.11 -13.12 -4.04
N ASN A 210 4.31 -13.54 -3.59
CA ASN A 210 5.08 -12.76 -2.60
C ASN A 210 6.15 -11.83 -3.22
N TYR A 211 6.66 -12.16 -4.41
CA TYR A 211 7.77 -11.45 -5.06
C TYR A 211 7.31 -10.76 -6.35
N THR A 212 6.83 -11.51 -7.34
CA THR A 212 6.39 -10.96 -8.63
C THR A 212 5.25 -9.96 -8.44
N ALA A 213 4.28 -10.27 -7.59
CA ALA A 213 3.18 -9.38 -7.25
C ALA A 213 3.65 -8.00 -6.72
N PHE A 214 4.72 -7.95 -5.91
CA PHE A 214 5.24 -6.68 -5.42
C PHE A 214 5.82 -5.82 -6.56
N PHE A 215 6.52 -6.47 -7.50
CA PHE A 215 6.97 -5.81 -8.73
C PHE A 215 5.79 -5.29 -9.56
N LEU A 216 4.76 -6.10 -9.82
CA LEU A 216 3.60 -5.69 -10.62
C LEU A 216 2.87 -4.51 -9.99
N VAL A 217 2.58 -4.59 -8.68
CA VAL A 217 1.96 -3.49 -7.93
C VAL A 217 2.82 -2.22 -8.02
N THR A 218 4.14 -2.33 -7.79
CA THR A 218 5.05 -1.19 -7.88
C THR A 218 5.10 -0.60 -9.29
N LYS A 219 5.15 -1.43 -10.33
CA LYS A 219 5.19 -1.00 -11.73
C LYS A 219 3.96 -0.17 -12.10
N HIS A 220 2.76 -0.65 -11.80
CA HIS A 220 1.53 0.01 -12.22
C HIS A 220 1.18 1.22 -11.35
N LEU A 221 1.27 1.09 -10.02
CA LEU A 221 0.96 2.20 -9.13
C LEU A 221 2.09 3.23 -9.10
N GLY A 222 3.36 2.81 -9.21
CA GLY A 222 4.51 3.71 -9.33
C GLY A 222 4.46 4.59 -10.59
N ARG A 223 3.88 4.10 -11.70
CA ARG A 223 3.60 4.92 -12.88
C ARG A 223 2.61 6.04 -12.60
N VAL A 224 1.52 5.75 -11.86
CA VAL A 224 0.54 6.76 -11.43
C VAL A 224 1.20 7.79 -10.51
N LEU A 225 1.95 7.32 -9.50
CA LEU A 225 2.68 8.18 -8.56
C LEU A 225 3.69 9.09 -9.26
N ARG A 226 4.48 8.55 -10.19
CA ARG A 226 5.45 9.32 -10.97
C ARG A 226 4.78 10.37 -11.83
N LEU A 227 3.67 10.03 -12.51
CA LEU A 227 2.94 10.98 -13.32
C LEU A 227 2.34 12.10 -12.47
N GLN A 228 1.80 11.78 -11.30
CA GLN A 228 1.32 12.78 -10.34
C GLN A 228 2.43 13.72 -9.87
N ASN A 229 3.64 13.19 -9.63
CA ASN A 229 4.81 13.97 -9.22
C ASN A 229 5.27 14.99 -10.29
N VAL A 230 5.05 14.73 -11.59
CA VAL A 230 5.31 15.73 -12.66
C VAL A 230 4.54 17.03 -12.40
N ALA A 231 3.33 16.94 -11.87
CA ALA A 231 2.48 18.09 -11.56
C ALA A 231 2.61 18.58 -10.11
N ALA A 232 3.06 17.73 -9.18
CA ALA A 232 3.30 18.03 -7.77
C ALA A 232 4.70 17.57 -7.32
N PRO A 233 5.77 18.26 -7.76
CA PRO A 233 7.14 17.81 -7.54
C PRO A 233 7.50 17.75 -6.04
N ASP A 234 6.81 18.52 -5.21
CA ASP A 234 7.04 18.55 -3.77
C ASP A 234 6.23 17.54 -2.95
N TRP A 235 5.23 16.89 -3.55
CA TRP A 235 4.34 15.95 -2.86
C TRP A 235 4.96 14.55 -2.75
N ALA A 236 5.37 14.16 -1.54
CA ALA A 236 5.94 12.85 -1.27
C ALA A 236 4.87 11.75 -1.14
N THR A 237 5.18 10.58 -1.69
CA THR A 237 4.29 9.39 -1.68
C THR A 237 5.04 8.14 -1.26
N ASP A 238 4.32 7.11 -0.83
CA ASP A 238 4.89 5.93 -0.19
C ASP A 238 4.40 4.63 -0.82
N ILE A 239 5.33 3.71 -1.07
CA ILE A 239 5.06 2.29 -1.33
C ILE A 239 5.64 1.49 -0.16
N ILE A 240 4.77 0.75 0.54
CA ILE A 240 5.13 -0.05 1.70
C ILE A 240 4.82 -1.51 1.42
N GLN A 241 5.84 -2.36 1.46
CA GLN A 241 5.66 -3.80 1.42
C GLN A 241 5.42 -4.34 2.84
N ILE A 242 4.35 -5.10 3.05
CA ILE A 242 4.25 -5.95 4.25
C ILE A 242 5.03 -7.24 3.96
N ASN A 243 6.27 -7.23 4.41
CA ASN A 243 7.21 -8.33 4.29
C ASN A 243 7.04 -9.28 5.51
N SER A 244 8.13 -9.74 6.10
CA SER A 244 8.12 -10.71 7.20
C SER A 244 9.47 -10.72 7.90
N LYS A 245 9.51 -11.15 9.17
CA LYS A 245 10.77 -11.58 9.78
C LYS A 245 11.49 -12.66 8.97
N SER A 246 10.76 -13.46 8.17
CA SER A 246 11.33 -14.47 7.28
C SER A 246 12.04 -13.87 6.05
N GLY A 247 11.89 -12.56 5.80
CA GLY A 247 12.74 -11.84 4.84
C GLY A 247 14.07 -11.39 5.44
N LEU A 248 14.23 -11.46 6.77
CA LEU A 248 15.44 -11.06 7.49
C LEU A 248 16.27 -12.27 7.94
N VAL A 249 15.62 -13.39 8.24
CA VAL A 249 16.26 -14.63 8.69
C VAL A 249 15.60 -15.82 8.02
N GLY A 250 16.40 -16.78 7.56
CA GLY A 250 15.90 -18.00 6.93
C GLY A 250 14.89 -18.75 7.81
N SER A 251 13.84 -19.28 7.20
CA SER A 251 12.80 -20.04 7.91
C SER A 251 12.82 -21.51 7.55
N ASN A 252 13.16 -22.37 8.51
CA ASN A 252 13.07 -23.82 8.35
C ASN A 252 11.69 -24.25 7.81
N ARG A 253 11.67 -25.20 6.88
CA ARG A 253 10.47 -25.72 6.20
C ARG A 253 9.58 -24.67 5.51
N ASN A 254 10.08 -23.46 5.23
CA ASN A 254 9.37 -22.43 4.46
C ASN A 254 10.32 -21.78 3.43
N GLY A 255 11.10 -22.60 2.72
CA GLY A 255 12.17 -22.11 1.83
C GLY A 255 11.67 -21.12 0.77
N ALA A 256 10.63 -21.47 0.04
CA ALA A 256 10.04 -20.60 -0.99
C ALA A 256 9.50 -19.27 -0.42
N TYR A 257 8.85 -19.33 0.75
CA TYR A 257 8.35 -18.13 1.43
C TYR A 257 9.50 -17.23 1.91
N ALA A 258 10.50 -17.80 2.58
CA ALA A 258 11.66 -17.03 3.03
C ALA A 258 12.41 -16.44 1.84
N GLY A 259 12.71 -17.24 0.81
CA GLY A 259 13.40 -16.76 -0.40
C GLY A 259 12.67 -15.61 -1.09
N SER A 260 11.35 -15.73 -1.29
CA SER A 260 10.55 -14.64 -1.88
C SER A 260 10.48 -13.39 -0.99
N LYS A 261 10.45 -13.54 0.34
CA LYS A 261 10.47 -12.40 1.28
C LYS A 261 11.86 -11.73 1.37
N PHE A 262 12.95 -12.48 1.32
CA PHE A 262 14.32 -11.94 1.17
C PHE A 262 14.45 -11.18 -0.14
N GLY A 263 14.03 -11.79 -1.26
CA GLY A 263 14.00 -11.11 -2.57
C GLY A 263 13.18 -9.83 -2.54
N GLY A 264 12.04 -9.84 -1.83
CA GLY A 264 11.21 -8.65 -1.63
C GLY A 264 11.96 -7.48 -1.00
N ILE A 265 12.87 -7.72 -0.06
CA ILE A 265 13.72 -6.66 0.51
C ILE A 265 14.71 -6.12 -0.54
N GLY A 266 15.27 -7.01 -1.36
CA GLY A 266 16.12 -6.61 -2.50
C GLY A 266 15.36 -5.72 -3.50
N LEU A 267 14.08 -6.03 -3.78
CA LEU A 267 13.21 -5.16 -4.59
C LEU A 267 12.94 -3.83 -3.91
N VAL A 268 12.64 -3.82 -2.61
CA VAL A 268 12.43 -2.58 -1.85
C VAL A 268 13.64 -1.64 -1.97
N GLN A 269 14.85 -2.16 -1.79
CA GLN A 269 16.08 -1.38 -1.92
C GLN A 269 16.30 -0.88 -3.35
N SER A 270 16.11 -1.76 -4.34
CA SER A 270 16.32 -1.42 -5.74
C SER A 270 15.31 -0.38 -6.24
N PHE A 271 14.03 -0.56 -5.93
CA PHE A 271 12.97 0.36 -6.32
C PHE A 271 13.06 1.69 -5.55
N ALA A 272 13.52 1.69 -4.30
CA ALA A 272 13.79 2.92 -3.57
C ALA A 272 14.84 3.79 -4.26
N LEU A 273 15.93 3.19 -4.75
CA LEU A 273 16.99 3.93 -5.46
C LEU A 273 16.49 4.53 -6.78
N GLU A 274 15.63 3.82 -7.50
CA GLU A 274 15.07 4.31 -8.76
C GLU A 274 13.97 5.37 -8.54
N LEU A 275 13.02 5.11 -7.66
CA LEU A 275 11.80 5.90 -7.55
C LEU A 275 11.93 7.16 -6.67
N VAL A 276 13.04 7.30 -5.93
CA VAL A 276 13.32 8.50 -5.12
C VAL A 276 13.42 9.77 -5.97
N GLU A 277 13.81 9.66 -7.25
CA GLU A 277 13.82 10.80 -8.19
C GLU A 277 12.42 11.42 -8.38
N SER A 278 11.36 10.63 -8.17
CA SER A 278 9.96 11.07 -8.22
C SER A 278 9.35 11.28 -6.82
N ARG A 279 10.19 11.39 -5.77
CA ARG A 279 9.78 11.46 -4.34
C ARG A 279 8.85 10.33 -3.90
N ILE A 280 9.04 9.15 -4.47
CA ILE A 280 8.33 7.93 -4.04
C ILE A 280 9.27 7.18 -3.10
N LYS A 281 8.91 7.10 -1.83
CA LYS A 281 9.62 6.26 -0.85
C LYS A 281 9.16 4.81 -1.02
N VAL A 282 10.10 3.87 -0.94
CA VAL A 282 9.80 2.44 -0.97
C VAL A 282 10.41 1.79 0.26
N ASN A 283 9.59 1.22 1.14
CA ASN A 283 10.04 0.61 2.38
C ASN A 283 9.32 -0.72 2.64
N ALA A 284 9.84 -1.52 3.58
CA ALA A 284 9.20 -2.73 4.06
C ALA A 284 8.94 -2.64 5.58
N ILE A 285 7.80 -3.20 6.00
CA ILE A 285 7.57 -3.60 7.38
C ILE A 285 7.79 -5.12 7.44
N CYS A 286 8.55 -5.60 8.43
CA CYS A 286 8.86 -7.01 8.64
C CYS A 286 8.24 -7.50 9.95
N PRO A 287 6.94 -7.87 9.97
CA PRO A 287 6.29 -8.32 11.20
C PRO A 287 6.82 -9.66 11.72
N GLY A 288 6.66 -9.85 13.02
CA GLY A 288 6.64 -11.14 13.67
C GLY A 288 5.37 -11.93 13.34
N ASN A 289 5.08 -12.96 14.14
CA ASN A 289 3.93 -13.83 13.87
C ASN A 289 2.63 -13.17 14.36
N PHE A 290 1.62 -13.06 13.50
CA PHE A 290 0.26 -12.74 13.93
C PHE A 290 -0.50 -14.04 14.19
N PHE A 291 -0.38 -14.54 15.43
CA PHE A 291 -0.88 -15.86 15.79
C PHE A 291 -2.40 -15.99 15.63
N ASP A 292 -3.16 -14.95 15.96
CA ASP A 292 -4.63 -14.96 15.86
C ASP A 292 -5.14 -14.71 14.42
N GLY A 293 -4.25 -14.37 13.49
CA GLY A 293 -4.60 -14.14 12.09
C GLY A 293 -4.82 -15.43 11.29
N PRO A 294 -5.52 -15.38 10.15
CA PRO A 294 -5.90 -16.55 9.36
C PRO A 294 -4.68 -17.35 8.86
N LEU A 295 -3.57 -16.68 8.54
CA LEU A 295 -2.34 -17.36 8.12
C LEU A 295 -1.83 -18.35 9.18
N TRP A 296 -2.04 -18.08 10.46
CA TRP A 296 -1.60 -18.94 11.57
C TRP A 296 -2.70 -19.85 12.11
N SER A 297 -3.87 -19.27 12.40
CA SER A 297 -4.96 -19.92 13.16
C SER A 297 -6.03 -20.60 12.31
N ASP A 298 -5.97 -20.54 10.97
CA ASP A 298 -6.92 -21.30 10.14
C ASP A 298 -6.85 -22.81 10.48
N PRO A 299 -7.98 -23.47 10.76
CA PRO A 299 -8.00 -24.84 11.29
C PRO A 299 -7.62 -25.90 10.25
N VAL A 300 -7.56 -25.55 8.97
CA VAL A 300 -7.27 -26.49 7.87
C VAL A 300 -5.89 -26.20 7.27
N ASN A 301 -5.64 -24.93 6.98
CA ASN A 301 -4.52 -24.40 6.22
C ASN A 301 -3.63 -23.46 7.03
N GLY A 302 -3.90 -23.21 8.31
CA GLY A 302 -3.09 -22.35 9.15
C GLY A 302 -1.71 -22.93 9.44
N LEU A 303 -0.72 -22.06 9.65
CA LEU A 303 0.66 -22.47 9.91
C LEU A 303 0.80 -23.35 11.16
N PHE A 304 -0.04 -23.21 12.19
CA PHE A 304 0.01 -24.12 13.33
C PHE A 304 -0.24 -25.57 12.92
N VAL A 305 -1.29 -25.80 12.14
CA VAL A 305 -1.67 -27.12 11.62
C VAL A 305 -0.61 -27.64 10.64
N GLN A 306 -0.13 -26.79 9.73
CA GLN A 306 0.93 -27.18 8.79
C GLN A 306 2.24 -27.55 9.50
N TYR A 307 2.61 -26.85 10.58
CA TYR A 307 3.82 -27.11 11.34
C TYR A 307 3.74 -28.37 12.18
N LEU A 308 2.57 -28.66 12.74
CA LEU A 308 2.30 -29.93 13.40
C LEU A 308 2.47 -31.10 12.41
N ARG A 309 1.76 -31.05 11.27
CA ARG A 309 1.80 -32.10 10.23
C ARG A 309 3.20 -32.33 9.65
N SER A 310 3.97 -31.27 9.47
CA SER A 310 5.32 -31.36 8.93
C SER A 310 6.39 -31.74 9.96
N GLY A 311 6.02 -31.93 11.23
CA GLY A 311 6.97 -32.21 12.31
C GLY A 311 7.98 -31.09 12.52
N LYS A 312 7.58 -29.84 12.26
CA LYS A 312 8.48 -28.67 12.34
C LYS A 312 8.88 -28.35 13.78
N VAL A 313 8.00 -28.64 14.74
CA VAL A 313 8.26 -28.52 16.18
C VAL A 313 8.47 -29.93 16.72
N PRO A 314 9.71 -30.34 17.04
CA PRO A 314 9.97 -31.68 17.55
C PRO A 314 9.20 -31.94 18.84
N GLY A 315 8.48 -33.06 18.90
CA GLY A 315 7.72 -33.49 20.08
C GLY A 315 6.32 -32.90 20.21
N ALA A 316 5.92 -31.93 19.37
CA ALA A 316 4.54 -31.43 19.37
C ALA A 316 3.58 -32.48 18.79
N THR A 317 2.50 -32.72 19.52
CA THR A 317 1.37 -33.59 19.19
C THR A 317 0.09 -32.80 18.97
N GLU A 318 -0.03 -31.61 19.56
CA GLU A 318 -1.19 -30.72 19.45
C GLU A 318 -0.83 -29.32 18.92
N VAL A 319 -1.82 -28.59 18.41
CA VAL A 319 -1.64 -27.23 17.85
C VAL A 319 -1.20 -26.24 18.92
N GLU A 320 -1.72 -26.36 20.14
CA GLU A 320 -1.41 -25.53 21.29
C GLU A 320 0.07 -25.61 21.66
N GLU A 321 0.69 -26.79 21.52
CA GLU A 321 2.12 -26.98 21.78
C GLU A 321 2.98 -26.27 20.72
N VAL A 322 2.54 -26.29 19.45
CA VAL A 322 3.16 -25.50 18.38
C VAL A 322 3.03 -24.01 18.68
N ARG A 323 1.86 -23.54 19.13
CA ARG A 323 1.66 -22.14 19.51
C ARG A 323 2.57 -21.72 20.65
N ALA A 324 2.57 -22.45 21.76
CA ALA A 324 3.42 -22.16 22.92
C ALA A 324 4.91 -22.12 22.53
N PHE A 325 5.35 -23.05 21.67
CA PHE A 325 6.72 -23.04 21.16
C PHE A 325 7.07 -21.76 20.40
N TYR A 326 6.20 -21.25 19.53
CA TYR A 326 6.50 -20.02 18.80
C TYR A 326 6.34 -18.75 19.64
N GLU A 327 5.43 -18.74 20.61
CA GLU A 327 5.27 -17.64 21.57
C GLU A 327 6.50 -17.49 22.47
N SER A 328 7.05 -18.60 22.97
CA SER A 328 8.28 -18.60 23.79
C SER A 328 9.52 -18.04 23.06
N LYS A 329 9.48 -17.97 21.73
CA LYS A 329 10.55 -17.39 20.90
C LYS A 329 10.43 -15.88 20.72
N VAL A 330 9.38 -15.24 21.22
CA VAL A 330 9.18 -13.80 21.14
C VAL A 330 9.56 -13.19 22.50
N PRO A 331 10.62 -12.38 22.60
CA PRO A 331 11.04 -11.76 23.87
C PRO A 331 9.94 -10.95 24.57
N MET A 332 9.06 -10.29 23.82
CA MET A 332 7.90 -9.57 24.37
C MET A 332 6.70 -10.47 24.75
N GLY A 333 6.83 -11.79 24.64
CA GLY A 333 5.86 -12.76 25.18
C GLY A 333 4.50 -12.85 24.45
N ARG A 334 4.38 -12.29 23.24
CA ARG A 334 3.14 -12.34 22.45
C ARG A 334 3.39 -12.25 20.94
N GLY A 335 2.38 -12.62 20.14
CA GLY A 335 2.37 -12.35 18.71
C GLY A 335 2.27 -10.86 18.37
N ALA A 336 2.63 -10.52 17.13
CA ALA A 336 2.42 -9.19 16.56
C ALA A 336 0.93 -8.96 16.29
N LEU A 337 0.46 -7.74 16.56
CA LEU A 337 -0.91 -7.30 16.29
C LEU A 337 -0.94 -6.32 15.11
N GLY A 338 -2.11 -6.15 14.49
CA GLY A 338 -2.30 -5.12 13.45
C GLY A 338 -1.92 -3.71 13.92
N ALA A 339 -2.18 -3.40 15.20
CA ALA A 339 -1.78 -2.14 15.81
C ALA A 339 -0.25 -1.93 15.88
N ASP A 340 0.55 -2.99 16.01
CA ASP A 340 2.01 -2.88 16.00
C ASP A 340 2.51 -2.55 14.58
N VAL A 341 1.93 -3.20 13.56
CA VAL A 341 2.22 -2.93 12.15
C VAL A 341 1.80 -1.51 11.76
N MET A 342 0.64 -1.04 12.21
CA MET A 342 0.17 0.31 11.93
C MET A 342 1.06 1.40 12.52
N ARG A 343 1.61 1.21 13.72
CA ARG A 343 2.58 2.17 14.29
C ARG A 343 3.83 2.30 13.43
N ALA A 344 4.33 1.20 12.88
CA ALA A 344 5.45 1.22 11.95
C ALA A 344 5.07 1.88 10.61
N LEU A 345 3.85 1.64 10.11
CA LEU A 345 3.34 2.30 8.91
C LEU A 345 3.31 3.82 9.08
N TYR A 346 2.72 4.32 10.17
CA TYR A 346 2.69 5.77 10.42
C TYR A 346 4.09 6.35 10.52
N TYR A 347 5.00 5.68 11.20
CA TYR A 347 6.42 6.08 11.27
C TYR A 347 7.04 6.20 9.87
N ILE A 348 6.88 5.19 9.02
CA ILE A 348 7.46 5.18 7.67
C ILE A 348 6.90 6.33 6.83
N VAL A 349 5.59 6.57 6.89
CA VAL A 349 4.95 7.67 6.14
C VAL A 349 5.41 9.04 6.66
N GLU A 350 5.48 9.20 7.98
CA GLU A 350 5.94 10.43 8.67
C GLU A 350 7.39 10.77 8.34
N GLN A 351 8.26 9.76 8.20
CA GLN A 351 9.69 9.95 8.01
C GLN A 351 10.01 10.47 6.59
N ALA A 352 10.58 11.67 6.51
CA ALA A 352 10.92 12.33 5.24
C ALA A 352 12.28 11.90 4.67
N TYR A 353 13.21 11.40 5.50
CA TYR A 353 14.61 11.16 5.11
C TYR A 353 14.99 9.67 5.07
N GLU A 354 14.02 8.76 4.96
CA GLU A 354 14.27 7.31 4.88
C GLU A 354 13.53 6.67 3.70
N THR A 355 14.26 5.86 2.93
CA THR A 355 13.73 4.97 1.89
C THR A 355 14.62 3.73 1.78
N GLY A 356 14.11 2.64 1.22
CA GLY A 356 14.82 1.37 1.06
C GLY A 356 14.97 0.54 2.34
N GLN A 357 14.25 0.89 3.42
CA GLN A 357 14.43 0.27 4.73
C GLN A 357 13.54 -0.96 4.92
N ALA A 358 14.03 -1.91 5.73
CA ALA A 358 13.26 -3.06 6.22
C ALA A 358 13.08 -2.95 7.73
N VAL A 359 11.92 -2.48 8.18
CA VAL A 359 11.64 -2.16 9.59
C VAL A 359 11.12 -3.40 10.33
N PRO A 360 11.86 -3.99 11.28
CA PRO A 360 11.38 -5.16 12.03
C PRO A 360 10.31 -4.78 13.05
N VAL A 361 9.19 -5.52 13.06
CA VAL A 361 8.11 -5.41 14.05
C VAL A 361 7.91 -6.78 14.68
N THR A 362 8.92 -7.24 15.43
CA THR A 362 9.08 -8.67 15.76
C THR A 362 9.02 -8.98 17.26
N GLY A 363 8.69 -8.00 18.10
CA GLY A 363 8.69 -8.19 19.56
C GLY A 363 10.06 -8.57 20.13
N GLY A 364 11.14 -8.10 19.48
CA GLY A 364 12.53 -8.40 19.83
C GLY A 364 13.08 -9.71 19.23
N GLN A 365 12.28 -10.46 18.47
CA GLN A 365 12.71 -11.76 17.94
C GLN A 365 13.80 -11.64 16.85
N VAL A 366 13.81 -10.55 16.09
CA VAL A 366 14.87 -10.21 15.14
C VAL A 366 15.33 -8.79 15.44
N MET A 367 16.62 -8.63 15.75
CA MET A 367 17.31 -7.36 15.89
C MET A 367 18.30 -7.25 14.74
N LEU A 368 18.25 -6.16 13.97
CA LEU A 368 19.20 -5.94 12.88
C LEU A 368 20.59 -5.73 13.49
N SER A 369 21.57 -6.53 13.08
CA SER A 369 22.97 -6.25 13.36
C SER A 369 23.60 -5.59 12.13
N SER A 370 24.45 -4.60 12.37
CA SER A 370 25.26 -3.89 11.36
C SER A 370 26.06 -4.83 10.48
#